data_AF-A0A0F9HP82-F1
#
_entry.id   AF-A0A0F9HP82-F1
#
_cell.length_a   1.000
_cell.length_b   1.000
_cell.length_c   1.000
_cell.angle_alpha   90.00
_cell.angle_beta   90.00
_cell.angle_gamma   90.00
#
_symmetry.space_group_name_H-M   'P 1'
#
loop_
_entity.id
_entity.type
_entity.pdbx_description
1 polymer ?
#
loop_
_entity_poly.entity_id
_entity_poly.type
_entity_poly.pdbx_seq_one_letter_code
_entity_poly.pdbx_strand_id
1 'polypeptide(L)'
;MEYQELLNELVTIIEKTKTQVISHANSSLTVMFWHVGKRILTHNLHNKRADYGKQIVVTVSRELVAKFGKNYEEKNLRRMIQFAEIYPD
;
A
#
# COMPACT_ATOMS: atom_id res chain seq x y z
N MET A 1 18.67 -35.63 20.70
CA MET A 1 17.82 -34.92 19.75
C MET A 1 17.85 -35.72 18.47
N GLU A 2 16.74 -36.38 18.14
CA GLU A 2 16.66 -37.14 16.89
C GLU A 2 16.74 -36.16 15.71
N TYR A 3 17.36 -36.57 14.60
CA TYR A 3 17.54 -35.76 13.39
C TYR A 3 16.24 -35.08 12.92
N GLN A 4 15.09 -35.76 13.09
CA GLN A 4 13.78 -35.24 12.73
C GLN A 4 13.31 -34.10 13.62
N GLU A 5 13.60 -34.13 14.92
CA GLU A 5 13.26 -33.05 15.85
C GLU A 5 14.03 -31.77 15.48
N LEU A 6 15.33 -31.89 15.23
CA LEU A 6 16.17 -30.77 14.79
C LEU A 6 15.67 -30.20 13.46
N LEU A 7 15.37 -31.04 12.48
CA LEU A 7 14.87 -30.59 11.18
C LEU A 7 13.54 -29.84 11.32
N ASN A 8 12.60 -30.36 12.12
CA ASN A 8 11.30 -29.72 12.35
C ASN A 8 11.44 -28.38 13.07
N GLU A 9 12.35 -28.29 14.05
CA GLU A 9 12.65 -27.03 14.74
C GLU A 9 13.19 -25.99 13.76
N LEU A 10 14.17 -26.35 12.93
CA LEU A 10 14.76 -25.46 11.93
C LEU A 10 13.73 -24.98 10.90
N VAL A 11 12.89 -25.89 10.39
CA VAL A 11 11.79 -25.53 9.46
C VAL A 11 10.82 -24.57 10.13
N THR A 12 10.45 -24.82 11.39
CA THR A 12 9.53 -23.96 12.15
C THR A 12 10.09 -22.55 12.32
N ILE A 13 11.38 -22.43 12.65
CA ILE A 13 12.06 -21.13 12.76
C ILE A 13 12.00 -20.39 11.42
N ILE A 14 12.33 -21.06 10.31
CA ILE A 14 12.34 -20.47 8.97
C ILE A 14 10.94 -19.98 8.56
N GLU A 15 9.92 -20.82 8.71
CA GLU A 15 8.55 -20.50 8.30
C GLU A 15 7.94 -19.39 9.17
N LYS A 16 8.25 -19.38 10.47
CA LYS A 16 7.87 -18.29 11.36
C LYS A 16 8.46 -16.96 10.90
N THR A 17 9.76 -16.92 10.60
CA THR A 17 10.41 -15.69 10.14
C THR A 17 9.87 -15.23 8.79
N LYS A 18 9.65 -16.13 7.82
CA LYS A 18 9.02 -15.77 6.53
C LYS A 18 7.64 -15.14 6.73
N THR A 19 6.81 -15.76 7.57
CA THR A 19 5.46 -15.28 7.87
C THR A 19 5.50 -13.89 8.50
N GLN A 20 6.42 -13.65 9.44
CA GLN A 20 6.61 -12.34 10.06
C GLN A 20 7.02 -11.29 9.03
N VAL A 21 8.00 -11.58 8.16
CA VAL A 21 8.44 -10.66 7.11
C VAL A 21 7.28 -10.29 6.16
N ILE A 22 6.50 -11.27 5.73
CA ILE A 22 5.32 -11.04 4.87
C ILE A 22 4.30 -10.16 5.59
N SER A 23 4.00 -10.46 6.86
CA SER A 23 3.05 -9.68 7.67
C SER A 23 3.49 -8.23 7.84
N HIS A 24 4.76 -7.99 8.17
CA HIS A 24 5.34 -6.66 8.30
C HIS A 24 5.37 -5.89 6.98
N ALA A 25 5.68 -6.56 5.87
CA ALA A 25 5.63 -5.94 4.55
C ALA A 25 4.20 -5.53 4.18
N ASN A 26 3.22 -6.42 4.40
CA ASN A 26 1.81 -6.15 4.09
C ASN A 26 1.24 -5.01 4.94
N SER A 27 1.54 -4.95 6.23
CA SER A 27 1.11 -3.85 7.08
C SER A 27 1.74 -2.52 6.65
N SER A 28 3.04 -2.53 6.35
CA SER A 28 3.76 -1.34 5.85
C SER A 28 3.17 -0.83 4.52
N LEU A 29 2.87 -1.74 3.59
CA LEU A 29 2.22 -1.39 2.32
C LEU A 29 0.81 -0.82 2.54
N THR A 30 0.04 -1.40 3.46
CA THR A 30 -1.32 -0.93 3.80
C THR A 30 -1.29 0.50 4.32
N VAL A 31 -0.38 0.80 5.26
CA VAL A 31 -0.17 2.16 5.80
C VAL A 31 0.30 3.13 4.72
N MET A 32 1.24 2.72 3.86
CA MET A 32 1.70 3.54 2.74
C MET A 32 0.56 3.90 1.78
N PHE A 33 -0.27 2.93 1.40
CA PHE A 33 -1.40 3.17 0.50
C PHE A 33 -2.44 4.13 1.10
N TRP A 34 -2.70 4.02 2.41
CA TRP A 34 -3.54 4.99 3.10
C TRP A 34 -2.94 6.40 3.06
N HIS A 35 -1.64 6.55 3.38
CA HIS A 35 -0.96 7.86 3.36
C HIS A 35 -0.97 8.51 1.97
N VAL A 36 -0.73 7.72 0.92
CA VAL A 36 -0.81 8.18 -0.48
C VAL A 36 -2.20 8.74 -0.77
N GLY A 37 -3.25 7.99 -0.40
CA GLY A 37 -4.64 8.41 -0.51
C GLY A 37 -4.93 9.72 0.21
N LYS A 38 -4.54 9.80 1.49
CA LYS A 38 -4.71 10.99 2.33
C LYS A 38 -4.03 12.21 1.71
N ARG A 39 -2.80 12.04 1.21
CA ARG A 39 -2.03 13.15 0.62
C ARG A 39 -2.69 13.70 -0.65
N ILE A 40 -3.26 12.84 -1.50
CA ILE A 40 -3.99 13.25 -2.70
C ILE A 40 -5.33 13.89 -2.33
N LEU A 41 -6.08 13.28 -1.40
CA LEU A 41 -7.35 13.80 -0.89
C LEU A 41 -7.19 15.24 -0.35
N THR A 42 -6.20 15.45 0.51
CA THR A 42 -5.89 16.77 1.07
C THR A 42 -5.55 17.77 -0.04
N HIS A 43 -4.78 17.39 -1.07
CA HIS A 43 -4.47 18.29 -2.19
C HIS A 43 -5.75 18.71 -2.95
N ASN A 44 -6.70 17.80 -3.13
CA ASN A 44 -7.96 18.08 -3.84
C ASN A 44 -8.85 19.05 -3.05
N LEU A 45 -8.95 18.88 -1.73
CA LEU A 45 -9.74 19.76 -0.86
C LEU A 45 -9.23 21.21 -0.88
N HIS A 46 -7.91 21.42 -0.92
CA HIS A 46 -7.32 22.76 -1.00
C HIS A 46 -7.62 23.47 -2.33
N ASN A 47 -7.78 22.72 -3.42
CA ASN A 47 -8.02 23.27 -4.75
C ASN A 47 -9.52 23.47 -5.10
N LYS A 48 -10.45 23.08 -4.21
CA LYS A 48 -11.92 23.32 -4.26
C LYS A 48 -12.63 23.02 -5.60
N ARG A 49 -12.03 22.24 -6.50
CA ARG A 49 -12.56 21.94 -7.83
C ARG A 49 -12.55 20.43 -8.08
N ALA A 50 -13.74 19.83 -8.18
CA ALA A 50 -13.91 18.40 -8.43
C ALA A 50 -13.25 17.94 -9.74
N ASP A 51 -13.28 18.79 -10.79
CA ASP A 51 -12.69 18.46 -12.09
C ASP A 51 -11.15 18.48 -12.06
N TYR A 52 -10.55 19.39 -11.29
CA TYR A 52 -9.11 19.41 -11.05
C TYR A 52 -8.66 18.15 -10.29
N GLY A 53 -9.45 17.71 -9.30
CA GLY A 53 -9.22 16.48 -8.56
C GLY A 53 -9.25 15.21 -9.43
N LYS A 54 -10.04 15.20 -10.51
CA LYS A 54 -10.01 14.11 -11.49
C LYS A 54 -8.76 14.13 -12.37
N GLN A 55 -8.35 15.32 -12.83
CA GLN A 55 -7.18 15.46 -13.69
C GLN A 55 -5.86 15.14 -12.97
N ILE A 56 -5.71 15.56 -11.71
CA ILE A 56 -4.47 15.31 -10.95
C ILE A 56 -4.22 13.81 -10.72
N VAL A 57 -5.27 13.02 -10.47
CA VAL A 57 -5.14 11.56 -10.26
C VAL A 57 -4.64 10.86 -11.52
N VAL A 58 -5.10 11.29 -12.70
CA VAL A 58 -4.63 10.78 -13.99
C VAL A 58 -3.14 11.09 -14.19
N THR A 59 -2.75 12.35 -13.97
CA THR A 59 -1.35 12.80 -14.14
C THR A 59 -0.41 12.08 -13.19
N VAL A 60 -0.74 12.07 -11.89
CA VAL A 60 0.08 11.42 -10.86
C VAL A 60 0.16 9.91 -11.11
N SER A 61 -0.93 9.27 -11.54
CA SER A 61 -0.90 7.85 -11.87
C SER A 61 0.10 7.53 -12.98
N ARG A 62 0.16 8.32 -14.05
CA ARG A 62 1.12 8.09 -15.14
C ARG A 62 2.56 8.13 -14.64
N GLU A 63 2.91 9.11 -13.82
CA GLU A 63 4.25 9.24 -13.24
C GLU A 63 4.58 8.10 -12.28
N LEU A 64 3.65 7.74 -11.39
CA LEU A 64 3.86 6.68 -10.41
C LEU A 64 3.91 5.30 -11.07
N VAL A 65 3.12 5.05 -12.12
CA VAL A 65 3.20 3.80 -12.89
C VAL A 65 4.53 3.69 -13.61
N ALA A 66 5.01 4.77 -14.23
CA ALA A 66 6.31 4.77 -14.89
C ALA A 66 7.46 4.48 -13.91
N LYS A 67 7.34 4.94 -12.65
CA LYS A 67 8.39 4.79 -11.65
C LYS A 67 8.30 3.51 -10.80
N PHE A 68 7.09 3.07 -10.48
CA PHE A 68 6.84 2.03 -9.47
C PHE A 68 5.89 0.91 -9.94
N GLY A 69 5.36 1.01 -11.16
CA GLY A 69 4.54 -0.03 -11.77
C GLY A 69 3.05 0.03 -11.43
N LYS A 70 2.35 -1.06 -11.79
CA LYS A 70 0.88 -1.12 -11.95
C LYS A 70 0.08 -0.90 -10.65
N ASN A 71 0.71 -1.03 -9.48
CA ASN A 71 0.06 -0.75 -8.20
C ASN A 71 -0.41 0.71 -8.07
N TYR A 72 0.09 1.61 -8.90
CA TYR A 72 -0.25 3.04 -8.88
C TYR A 72 -1.07 3.50 -10.09
N GLU A 73 -1.71 2.56 -10.80
CA GLU A 73 -2.73 2.88 -11.80
C GLU A 73 -3.88 3.72 -11.20
N GLU A 74 -4.57 4.47 -12.04
CA GLU A 74 -5.56 5.46 -11.64
C GLU A 74 -6.63 4.85 -10.71
N LYS A 75 -7.10 3.65 -11.03
CA LYS A 75 -8.07 2.89 -10.22
C LYS A 75 -7.54 2.62 -8.82
N ASN A 76 -6.26 2.31 -8.68
CA ASN A 76 -5.65 2.03 -7.39
C ASN A 76 -5.46 3.32 -6.59
N LEU A 77 -5.05 4.42 -7.22
CA LEU A 77 -5.02 5.72 -6.53
C LEU A 77 -6.41 6.17 -6.05
N ARG A 78 -7.46 5.95 -6.84
CA ARG A 78 -8.84 6.22 -6.42
C ARG A 78 -9.24 5.39 -5.20
N ARG A 79 -8.86 4.11 -5.14
CA ARG A 79 -9.08 3.26 -3.96
C ARG A 79 -8.28 3.73 -2.75
N MET A 80 -7.05 4.18 -2.94
CA MET A 80 -6.24 4.75 -1.86
C MET A 80 -6.90 6.02 -1.29
N ILE A 81 -7.39 6.91 -2.16
CA ILE A 81 -8.15 8.11 -1.75
C ILE A 81 -9.39 7.70 -0.95
N GLN A 82 -10.20 6.78 -1.48
CA GLN A 82 -11.38 6.25 -0.80
C GLN A 82 -11.03 5.62 0.55
N PHE A 83 -9.92 4.90 0.64
CA PHE A 83 -9.44 4.32 1.89
C PHE A 83 -9.17 5.42 2.94
N ALA A 84 -8.53 6.51 2.54
CA ALA A 84 -8.31 7.66 3.43
C ALA A 84 -9.59 8.45 3.76
N GLU A 85 -10.59 8.45 2.87
CA GLU A 85 -11.91 9.07 3.13
C GLU A 85 -12.75 8.27 4.13
N ILE A 86 -12.71 6.93 4.05
CA ILE A 86 -13.51 6.04 4.93
C ILE A 86 -12.88 5.92 6.32
N TYR A 87 -11.55 5.98 6.39
CA TYR A 87 -10.81 5.95 7.65
C TYR A 87 -10.02 7.26 7.84
N PRO A 88 -10.73 8.38 8.07
CA PRO A 88 -10.08 9.60 8.52
C PRO A 88 -9.62 9.38 9.96
N ASP A 89 -8.40 9.80 10.30
CA ASP A 89 -7.94 9.81 11.69
C ASP A 89 -8.83 10.70 12.56
#